data_AF-A5DBM4-F1
#
_entry.id   AF-A5DBM4-F1
#
_cell.length_a   1.000
_cell.length_b   1.000
_cell.length_c   1.000
_cell.angle_alpha   90.00
_cell.angle_beta   90.00
_cell.angle_gamma   90.00
#
_symmetry.space_group_name_H-M   'P 1'
#
loop_
_entity.id
_entity.type
_entity.pdbx_description
1 polymer ?
#
loop_
_entity_poly.entity_id
_entity_poly.type
_entity_poly.pdbx_seq_one_letter_code
_entity_poly.pdbx_strand_id
1 'polypeptide(L)'
;MSVANAAKQQFYKITQLRSTIGCHPIVRKNITALGLKRRHQIVYQRVSPSTAHRLRTVKELVKIELVDEPKTREEVNKERKFNPGFELLKKGAERTYQ
;
A
#
# COMPACT_ATOMS: atom_id res chain seq x y z
N MET A 1 23.40 -6.79 16.92
CA MET A 1 22.30 -7.04 15.96
C MET A 1 22.17 -8.54 15.81
N SER A 2 21.10 -9.14 16.35
CA SER A 2 20.99 -10.61 16.50
C SER A 2 20.72 -11.30 15.16
N VAL A 3 21.37 -12.46 14.98
CA VAL A 3 21.38 -13.32 13.79
C VAL A 3 19.99 -13.95 13.51
N ALA A 4 19.01 -13.75 14.39
CA ALA A 4 17.64 -14.26 14.28
C ALA A 4 16.78 -13.61 13.17
N ASN A 5 17.24 -12.48 12.59
CA ASN A 5 16.52 -11.80 11.51
C ASN A 5 16.71 -12.43 10.11
N ALA A 6 17.57 -13.44 9.97
CA ALA A 6 17.89 -14.02 8.67
C ALA A 6 16.71 -14.76 8.00
N ALA A 7 15.73 -15.23 8.77
CA ALA A 7 14.61 -16.04 8.28
C ALA A 7 13.27 -15.28 8.19
N LYS A 8 13.17 -14.05 8.72
CA LYS A 8 11.92 -13.27 8.65
C LYS A 8 11.79 -12.68 7.25
N GLN A 9 10.79 -13.12 6.49
CA GLN A 9 10.47 -12.52 5.18
C GLN A 9 9.95 -11.10 5.41
N GLN A 10 10.85 -10.12 5.34
CA GLN A 10 10.49 -8.72 5.45
C GLN A 10 9.94 -8.21 4.11
N PHE A 11 9.06 -7.22 4.19
CA PHE A 11 8.45 -6.58 3.05
C PHE A 11 8.69 -5.06 3.10
N TYR A 12 8.89 -4.47 1.93
CA TYR A 12 8.80 -3.04 1.75
C TYR A 12 7.35 -2.65 1.52
N LYS A 13 6.80 -1.85 2.42
CA LYS A 13 5.58 -1.10 2.19
C LYS A 13 5.96 0.19 1.46
N ILE A 14 5.68 0.22 0.16
CA ILE A 14 6.06 1.31 -0.73
C ILE A 14 4.83 2.15 -1.00
N THR A 15 4.90 3.44 -0.71
CA THR A 15 3.82 4.40 -0.96
C THR A 15 4.30 5.48 -1.91
N GLN A 16 3.63 5.67 -3.04
CA GLN A 16 4.00 6.75 -3.98
C GLN A 16 3.48 8.10 -3.47
N LEU A 17 4.37 9.02 -3.10
CA LEU A 17 4.00 10.36 -2.64
C LEU A 17 3.96 11.40 -3.76
N ARG A 18 4.85 11.27 -4.76
CA ARG A 18 4.98 12.23 -5.87
C ARG A 18 4.64 11.58 -7.22
N SER A 19 4.12 12.38 -8.15
CA SER A 19 3.78 11.88 -9.49
C SER A 19 5.05 11.67 -10.33
N THR A 20 4.92 10.87 -11.39
CA THR A 20 6.01 10.64 -12.34
C THR A 20 5.96 11.59 -13.55
N ILE A 21 5.18 12.67 -13.44
CA ILE A 21 5.03 13.65 -14.53
C ILE A 21 6.33 14.45 -14.63
N GLY A 22 6.85 14.62 -15.84
CA GLY A 22 8.14 15.29 -16.06
C GLY A 22 9.37 14.49 -15.62
N CYS A 23 9.22 13.27 -15.10
CA CYS A 23 10.36 12.43 -14.73
C CYS A 23 10.98 11.73 -15.96
N HIS A 24 12.28 11.44 -15.88
CA HIS A 24 13.01 10.66 -16.87
C HIS A 24 12.35 9.29 -17.13
N PRO A 25 12.34 8.76 -18.38
CA PRO A 25 11.67 7.50 -18.71
C PRO A 25 12.09 6.29 -17.85
N ILE A 26 13.34 6.23 -17.39
CA ILE A 26 13.83 5.17 -16.50
C ILE A 26 13.09 5.18 -15.16
N VAL A 27 12.85 6.36 -14.58
CA VAL A 27 12.11 6.50 -13.31
C VAL A 27 10.69 6.00 -13.49
N ARG A 28 10.05 6.36 -14.62
CA ARG A 28 8.69 5.91 -14.97
C ARG A 28 8.62 4.39 -15.11
N LYS A 29 9.58 3.79 -15.82
CA LYS A 29 9.69 2.33 -16.00
C LYS A 29 9.86 1.61 -14.65
N ASN A 30 10.71 2.13 -13.76
CA ASN A 30 10.92 1.55 -12.43
C ASN A 30 9.67 1.64 -11.55
N ILE A 31 8.97 2.78 -11.53
CA ILE A 31 7.69 2.93 -10.80
C ILE A 31 6.65 1.91 -11.29
N THR A 32 6.49 1.75 -12.62
CA THR A 32 5.58 0.76 -13.20
C THR A 32 6.01 -0.67 -12.85
N ALA A 33 7.31 -0.97 -12.90
CA ALA A 33 7.85 -2.29 -12.53
C ALA A 33 7.67 -2.61 -11.04
N LEU A 34 7.57 -1.59 -10.18
CA LEU A 34 7.21 -1.74 -8.77
C LEU A 34 5.69 -1.90 -8.54
N GLY A 35 4.87 -1.83 -9.59
CA GLY A 35 3.41 -1.99 -9.51
C GLY A 35 2.65 -0.72 -9.08
N LEU A 36 3.35 0.41 -8.99
CA LEU A 36 2.76 1.70 -8.65
C LEU A 36 2.24 2.38 -9.91
N LYS A 37 0.91 2.57 -9.97
CA LYS A 37 0.22 3.17 -11.13
C LYS A 37 -0.29 4.58 -10.84
N ARG A 38 -0.56 4.90 -9.58
CA ARG A 38 -1.20 6.15 -9.14
C ARG A 38 -0.66 6.62 -7.80
N ARG A 39 -0.72 7.94 -7.57
CA ARG A 39 -0.28 8.58 -6.32
C ARG A 39 -1.06 8.04 -5.13
N HIS A 40 -0.41 7.95 -3.96
CA HIS A 40 -0.90 7.37 -2.70
C HIS A 40 -1.30 5.89 -2.76
N GLN A 41 -0.97 5.20 -3.86
CA GLN A 41 -1.06 3.75 -3.91
C GLN A 41 0.01 3.13 -3.00
N ILE A 42 -0.40 2.12 -2.24
CA ILE A 42 0.47 1.30 -1.40
C ILE A 42 0.67 -0.02 -2.11
N VAL A 43 1.93 -0.47 -2.23
CA VAL A 43 2.29 -1.78 -2.75
C VAL A 43 3.29 -2.42 -1.78
N TYR A 44 3.08 -3.70 -1.51
CA TYR A 44 4.00 -4.50 -0.70
C TYR A 44 4.87 -5.34 -1.64
N GLN A 45 6.18 -5.29 -1.45
CA GLN A 45 7.13 -6.14 -2.16
C GLN A 45 8.08 -6.81 -1.18
N ARG A 46 8.47 -8.05 -1.49
CA ARG A 46 9.51 -8.75 -0.73
C ARG A 46 10.82 -7.96 -0.76
N VAL A 47 11.51 -7.96 0.38
CA VAL A 47 12.86 -7.41 0.49
C VAL A 47 13.81 -8.28 -0.33
N SER A 48 14.37 -7.70 -1.38
CA SER A 48 15.39 -8.33 -2.23
C SER A 48 16.34 -7.27 -2.77
N PRO A 49 17.58 -7.65 -3.15
CA PRO A 49 18.53 -6.71 -3.76
C PRO A 49 17.99 -6.06 -5.04
N SER A 50 17.25 -6.81 -5.85
CA SER A 50 16.64 -6.29 -7.10
C SER A 50 15.54 -5.26 -6.82
N THR A 51 14.74 -5.44 -5.78
CA THR A 51 13.75 -4.45 -5.34
C THR A 51 14.44 -3.21 -4.75
N ALA A 52 15.48 -3.39 -3.94
CA ALA A 52 16.26 -2.28 -3.38
C ALA A 52 16.92 -1.42 -4.48
N HIS A 53 17.47 -2.05 -5.53
CA HIS A 53 18.04 -1.33 -6.67
C HIS A 53 17.00 -0.44 -7.37
N ARG A 54 15.82 -0.98 -7.66
CA ARG A 54 14.71 -0.21 -8.25
C ARG A 54 14.26 0.93 -7.34
N LEU A 55 14.18 0.68 -6.04
CA LEU A 55 13.81 1.68 -5.03
C LEU A 55 14.83 2.82 -4.94
N ARG A 56 16.13 2.53 -5.07
CA ARG A 56 17.19 3.55 -5.08
C ARG A 56 16.97 4.60 -6.17
N THR A 57 16.53 4.18 -7.36
CA THR A 57 16.28 5.09 -8.49
C THR A 57 15.05 5.97 -8.28
N VAL A 58 14.07 5.54 -7.48
CA VAL A 58 12.79 6.23 -7.31
C VAL A 58 12.59 6.82 -5.91
N LYS A 59 13.64 6.82 -5.07
CA LYS A 59 13.61 7.18 -3.64
C LYS A 59 13.01 8.55 -3.32
N GLU A 60 13.06 9.48 -4.28
CA GLU A 60 12.52 10.84 -4.14
C GLU A 60 11.00 10.89 -4.33
N LEU A 61 10.42 9.89 -4.99
CA LEU A 61 8.99 9.84 -5.30
C LEU A 61 8.18 8.98 -4.32
N VAL A 62 8.86 8.12 -3.54
CA VAL A 62 8.23 7.09 -2.73
C VAL A 62 8.63 7.20 -1.26
N LYS A 63 7.70 6.87 -0.37
CA LYS A 63 7.95 6.56 1.03
C LYS A 63 8.09 5.05 1.19
N ILE A 64 9.11 4.61 1.91
CA ILE A 64 9.40 3.20 2.14
C ILE A 64 9.33 2.94 3.64
N GLU A 65 8.56 1.94 4.03
CA GLU A 65 8.48 1.44 5.40
C GLU A 65 8.80 -0.06 5.38
N LEU A 66 9.54 -0.54 6.39
CA LEU A 66 9.87 -1.95 6.53
C LEU A 66 8.81 -2.61 7.42
N VAL A 67 8.19 -3.68 6.93
CA VAL A 67 7.12 -4.39 7.64
C VAL A 67 7.37 -5.90 7.60
N ASP A 68 6.90 -6.60 8.63
CA ASP A 68 7.04 -8.06 8.72
C ASP A 68 6.02 -8.79 7.82
N GLU A 69 4.83 -8.23 7.65
CA GLU A 69 3.73 -8.87 6.93
C GLU A 69 3.17 -7.95 5.82
N PRO A 70 2.93 -8.49 4.61
CA PRO A 70 2.30 -7.74 3.54
C PRO A 70 0.78 -7.71 3.75
N LYS A 71 0.15 -6.58 3.43
CA LYS A 71 -1.32 -6.48 3.45
C LYS A 71 -1.91 -6.56 2.05
N THR A 72 -3.06 -7.22 1.92
CA THR A 72 -3.81 -7.22 0.66
C THR A 72 -4.49 -5.87 0.42
N ARG A 73 -4.89 -5.61 -0.83
CA ARG A 73 -5.61 -4.37 -1.17
C ARG A 73 -6.92 -4.24 -0.39
N GLU A 74 -7.58 -5.35 -0.10
CA GLU A 74 -8.85 -5.39 0.64
C GLU A 74 -8.67 -5.04 2.11
N GLU A 75 -7.63 -5.58 2.76
CA GLU A 75 -7.24 -5.22 4.13
C GLU A 75 -6.92 -3.73 4.26
N VAL A 76 -6.10 -3.19 3.34
CA VAL A 76 -5.77 -1.76 3.33
C VAL A 76 -7.03 -0.91 3.15
N ASN A 77 -7.98 -1.33 2.32
CA ASN A 77 -9.24 -0.63 2.15
C ASN A 77 -10.13 -0.72 3.40
N LYS A 78 -10.15 -1.87 4.07
CA LYS A 78 -10.89 -2.08 5.31
C LYS A 78 -10.35 -1.21 6.44
N GLU A 79 -9.03 -1.10 6.57
CA GLU A 79 -8.37 -0.20 7.54
C GLU A 79 -8.68 1.27 7.30
N ARG A 80 -8.84 1.66 6.04
CA ARG A 80 -9.22 3.02 5.65
C ARG A 80 -10.72 3.27 5.81
N LYS A 81 -11.53 2.22 5.92
CA LYS A 81 -12.98 2.36 6.00
C LYS A 81 -13.34 2.99 7.33
N PHE A 82 -13.98 4.14 7.26
CA PHE A 82 -14.52 4.81 8.43
C PHE A 82 -15.59 3.94 9.11
N ASN A 83 -15.65 3.99 10.44
CA ASN A 83 -16.70 3.32 11.19
C ASN A 83 -17.99 4.16 11.14
N PRO A 84 -19.05 3.73 10.44
CA PRO A 84 -20.27 4.51 10.34
C PRO A 84 -20.86 4.78 11.73
N GLY A 85 -21.21 6.03 12.01
CA GLY A 85 -21.80 6.45 13.28
C GLY A 85 -23.31 6.18 13.39
N PHE A 86 -23.85 5.27 12.58
CA PHE A 86 -25.26 4.90 12.59
C PHE A 86 -25.40 3.38 12.54
N GLU A 87 -26.45 2.89 13.20
CA GLU A 87 -26.83 1.48 13.15
C GLU A 87 -28.06 1.30 12.28
N LEU A 88 -28.03 0.33 11.38
CA LEU A 88 -29.17 -0.02 10.54
C LEU A 88 -30.16 -0.87 11.35
N LEU A 89 -31.24 -0.25 11.82
CA LEU A 89 -32.36 -0.97 12.43
C LEU A 89 -33.17 -1.66 11.34
N LYS A 90 -33.12 -3.01 11.30
CA LYS A 90 -33.80 -3.85 10.29
C LYS A 90 -35.34 -3.66 10.21
N LYS A 91 -35.96 -3.02 11.21
CA LYS A 91 -37.43 -2.88 11.34
C LYS A 91 -37.99 -1.46 11.09
N GLY A 92 -37.16 -0.49 10.70
CA GLY A 92 -37.55 0.93 10.67
C GLY A 92 -38.60 1.35 9.64
N ALA A 93 -39.13 0.44 8.81
CA ALA A 93 -40.06 0.76 7.73
C ALA A 93 -41.30 -0.14 7.68
N GLU A 94 -41.71 -0.77 8.78
CA GLU A 94 -43.05 -1.39 8.84
C GLU A 94 -44.09 -0.28 9.04
N ARG A 95 -44.64 0.23 7.93
CA ARG A 95 -45.90 0.99 7.95
C ARG A 95 -47.05 0.00 8.04
N THR A 96 -47.45 -0.38 9.25
CA THR A 96 -48.74 -1.04 9.46
C THR A 96 -49.83 0.03 9.49
N TYR A 97 -50.60 0.14 8.42
CA TYR A 97 -51.90 0.82 8.46
C TYR A 97 -52.87 -0.13 9.18
N GLN A 98 -53.46 0.33 10.29
CA GLN A 98 -54.65 -0.29 10.89
C GLN A 98 -55.91 0.32 10.27
#